data_AF-A0A8H8S2L2-F1
#
_entry.id   AF-A0A8H8S2L2-F1
#
_cell.length_a   1.000
_cell.length_b   1.000
_cell.length_c   1.000
_cell.angle_alpha   90.00
_cell.angle_beta   90.00
_cell.angle_gamma   90.00
#
_symmetry.space_group_name_H-M   'P 1'
#
loop_
_entity.id
_entity.type
_entity.pdbx_description
1 polymer ?
#
loop_
_entity_poly.entity_id
_entity_poly.type
_entity_poly.pdbx_seq_one_letter_code
_entity_poly.pdbx_strand_id
1 'polypeptide(L)'
;MSLPKPERTIIGGSFDIPRMVNGLWQLAGGHDEHVDLSVATKAMDHLISVGLDCFDMADHYGDAELVIGEQHRSSVRKSTAFTKWCPAENGIKTFKQAEDAVDLALSRMGHKSVALMQYHVWDYTDDTYLHNLHHLCTLQAQGKIKHIGVTNIDAAHLELLINSGFPITTNQISCSVIDRRHVRGRMASVCTQHGISILAYGTLLGGYLSERWLGQPEPPDPKALNWSLRKYLRFIHAVGGWAAFQVVLQVLSAIANKHGVSIAAVATRYVLDLPAVAAVIVGSRLSADSDKYTASNLVAFSIRLSEEDKALITKAQESLTDIPGDCGDEYRRPPYLTATGDLSHHLQKSEQDFEVAKAVHEGKRIEYSSGSEWEPIAGYCRAVRTCNTVRVSGTTANSPLSSIPVLGGTSARSQTIAVLDIIARAMQKLGGSLSDIVRTRIIIRNPEDSEEVSRAHGWAFKCVGIWPANTLLVSGLVGSEFLVEIEAEAELGFKDVLRI
;
A
#
# COMPACT_ATOMS: atom_id res chain seq x y z
N MET A 1 26.89 -27.27 11.04
CA MET A 1 25.56 -27.65 10.53
C MET A 1 25.29 -26.87 9.25
N SER A 2 24.66 -27.47 8.25
CA SER A 2 24.20 -26.74 7.06
C SER A 2 23.13 -25.72 7.46
N LEU A 3 23.17 -24.52 6.88
CA LEU A 3 22.12 -23.51 7.09
C LEU A 3 20.75 -24.04 6.62
N PRO A 4 19.64 -23.67 7.29
CA PRO A 4 18.30 -23.96 6.77
C PRO A 4 18.13 -23.35 5.38
N LYS A 5 17.41 -24.03 4.50
CA LYS A 5 17.08 -23.49 3.17
C LYS A 5 15.78 -22.71 3.23
N PRO A 6 15.68 -21.56 2.55
CA PRO A 6 14.42 -20.85 2.45
C PRO A 6 13.40 -21.70 1.69
N GLU A 7 12.16 -21.71 2.19
CA GLU A 7 11.01 -22.19 1.41
C GLU A 7 10.87 -21.33 0.15
N ARG A 8 10.27 -21.88 -0.90
CA ARG A 8 10.02 -21.18 -2.15
C ARG A 8 8.53 -21.16 -2.47
N THR A 9 8.11 -20.21 -3.29
CA THR A 9 6.72 -20.03 -3.72
C THR A 9 6.69 -19.47 -5.14
N ILE A 10 5.55 -19.61 -5.81
CA ILE A 10 5.30 -19.02 -7.12
C ILE A 10 4.45 -17.77 -6.96
N ILE A 11 4.88 -16.65 -7.55
CA ILE A 11 4.08 -15.44 -7.71
C ILE A 11 3.73 -15.20 -9.18
N GLY A 12 2.61 -14.52 -9.46
CA GLY A 12 2.18 -14.21 -10.84
C GLY A 12 2.05 -15.45 -11.74
N GLY A 13 1.76 -16.61 -11.14
CA GLY A 13 1.66 -17.91 -11.81
C GLY A 13 2.93 -18.44 -12.48
N SER A 14 4.07 -17.75 -12.37
CA SER A 14 5.24 -18.06 -13.20
C SER A 14 6.62 -17.76 -12.58
N PHE A 15 6.70 -16.95 -11.52
CA PHE A 15 7.98 -16.63 -10.87
C PHE A 15 8.16 -17.42 -9.58
N ASP A 16 9.08 -18.37 -9.60
CA ASP A 16 9.57 -19.06 -8.41
C ASP A 16 10.54 -18.15 -7.64
N ILE A 17 10.20 -17.82 -6.40
CA ILE A 17 10.98 -16.98 -5.50
C ILE A 17 11.14 -17.62 -4.13
N PRO A 18 12.21 -17.29 -3.37
CA PRO A 18 12.28 -17.62 -1.97
C PRO A 18 11.21 -16.84 -1.21
N ARG A 19 10.62 -17.48 -0.20
CA ARG A 19 9.65 -16.85 0.70
C ARG A 19 10.30 -15.80 1.62
N MET A 20 11.59 -15.54 1.47
CA MET A 20 12.26 -14.38 2.05
C MET A 20 13.01 -13.65 0.94
N VAL A 21 12.61 -12.40 0.71
CA VAL A 21 13.20 -11.49 -0.27
C VAL A 21 14.13 -10.52 0.45
N ASN A 22 15.29 -10.25 -0.13
CA ASN A 22 16.26 -9.31 0.42
C ASN A 22 15.86 -7.88 0.07
N GLY A 23 15.48 -7.08 1.07
CA GLY A 23 15.18 -5.68 0.89
C GLY A 23 16.44 -4.82 0.88
N LEU A 24 16.60 -3.97 -0.13
CA LEU A 24 17.79 -3.12 -0.33
C LEU A 24 17.62 -1.68 0.15
N TRP A 25 16.59 -1.36 0.94
CA TRP A 25 16.32 0.01 1.42
C TRP A 25 17.45 0.60 2.27
N GLN A 26 18.36 -0.21 2.81
CA GLN A 26 19.51 0.28 3.55
C GLN A 26 20.53 1.03 2.66
N LEU A 27 20.42 0.87 1.33
CA LEU A 27 21.19 1.60 0.34
C LEU A 27 20.58 2.96 -0.02
N ALA A 28 19.41 3.32 0.54
CA ALA A 28 18.73 4.60 0.29
C ALA A 28 19.38 5.82 1.00
N GLY A 29 20.56 5.66 1.59
CA GLY A 29 21.31 6.70 2.30
C GLY A 29 21.22 6.61 3.82
N GLY A 30 22.32 6.97 4.49
CA GLY A 30 22.43 7.08 5.96
C GLY A 30 23.50 6.21 6.62
N HIS A 31 24.13 5.28 5.90
CA HIS A 31 25.23 4.46 6.45
C HIS A 31 26.52 4.51 5.62
N ASP A 32 26.47 4.70 4.30
CA ASP A 32 27.64 4.91 3.44
C ASP A 32 27.22 5.83 2.27
N GLU A 33 27.95 6.92 2.01
CA GLU A 33 27.62 7.86 0.90
C GLU A 33 27.87 7.22 -0.48
N HIS A 34 28.64 6.13 -0.54
CA HIS A 34 28.84 5.31 -1.73
C HIS A 34 28.96 3.84 -1.34
N VAL A 35 28.18 2.98 -2.00
CA VAL A 35 28.24 1.52 -1.79
C VAL A 35 29.49 0.98 -2.47
N ASP A 36 30.33 0.25 -1.75
CA ASP A 36 31.37 -0.56 -2.38
C ASP A 36 30.71 -1.72 -3.14
N LEU A 37 30.59 -1.54 -4.46
CA LEU A 37 29.91 -2.49 -5.35
C LEU A 37 30.54 -3.89 -5.32
N SER A 38 31.85 -4.00 -5.07
CA SER A 38 32.56 -5.29 -4.99
C SER A 38 32.18 -6.03 -3.72
N VAL A 39 32.21 -5.34 -2.58
CA VAL A 39 31.76 -5.88 -1.29
C VAL A 39 30.28 -6.27 -1.35
N ALA A 40 29.45 -5.40 -1.92
CA ALA A 40 28.01 -5.64 -2.03
C ALA A 40 27.70 -6.85 -2.93
N THR A 41 28.35 -6.96 -4.08
CA THR A 41 28.20 -8.10 -5.00
C THR A 41 28.62 -9.41 -4.34
N LYS A 42 29.74 -9.42 -3.59
CA LYS A 42 30.19 -10.61 -2.86
C LYS A 42 29.19 -11.04 -1.79
N ALA A 43 28.62 -10.09 -1.06
CA ALA A 43 27.56 -10.36 -0.09
C ALA A 43 26.30 -10.94 -0.77
N MET A 44 25.91 -10.40 -1.93
CA MET A 44 24.80 -10.93 -2.72
C MET A 44 25.07 -12.35 -3.21
N ASP A 45 26.27 -12.65 -3.69
CA ASP A 45 26.63 -14.00 -4.15
C ASP A 45 26.53 -15.03 -3.02
N HIS A 46 26.87 -14.64 -1.79
CA HIS A 46 26.64 -15.48 -0.62
C HIS A 46 25.14 -15.72 -0.38
N LEU A 47 24.31 -14.68 -0.37
CA LEU A 47 22.86 -14.78 -0.22
C LEU A 47 22.24 -15.70 -1.29
N ILE A 48 22.63 -15.53 -2.55
CA ILE A 48 22.17 -16.36 -3.67
C ILE A 48 22.60 -17.82 -3.46
N SER A 49 23.83 -18.06 -2.98
CA SER A 49 24.35 -19.42 -2.76
C SER A 49 23.57 -20.22 -1.70
N VAL A 50 22.94 -19.52 -0.75
CA VAL A 50 22.10 -20.12 0.30
C VAL A 50 20.60 -20.13 -0.04
N GLY A 51 20.24 -19.71 -1.26
CA GLY A 51 18.88 -19.75 -1.79
C GLY A 51 18.07 -18.48 -1.59
N LEU A 52 18.67 -17.40 -1.08
CA LEU A 52 18.07 -16.06 -1.00
C LEU A 52 18.41 -15.26 -2.25
N ASP A 53 17.91 -15.72 -3.39
CA ASP A 53 18.25 -15.24 -4.74
C ASP A 53 17.31 -14.15 -5.29
N CYS A 54 16.40 -13.62 -4.46
CA CYS A 54 15.47 -12.56 -4.82
C CYS A 54 15.72 -11.28 -4.00
N PHE A 55 15.68 -10.13 -4.68
CA PHE A 55 15.99 -8.82 -4.12
C PHE A 55 14.89 -7.81 -4.48
N ASP A 56 14.47 -7.01 -3.51
CA ASP A 56 13.49 -5.94 -3.66
C ASP A 56 14.15 -4.57 -3.42
N MET A 57 13.93 -3.65 -4.35
CA MET A 57 14.44 -2.27 -4.29
C MET A 57 13.38 -1.28 -4.81
N ALA A 58 13.74 -0.01 -4.98
CA ALA A 58 12.92 1.03 -5.59
C ALA A 58 13.82 2.07 -6.29
N ASP A 59 13.24 2.85 -7.20
CA ASP A 59 13.88 3.95 -7.93
C ASP A 59 14.61 4.98 -7.04
N HIS A 60 14.13 5.20 -5.82
CA HIS A 60 14.67 6.14 -4.84
C HIS A 60 15.64 5.50 -3.82
N TYR A 61 15.96 4.20 -3.93
CA TYR A 61 16.88 3.51 -3.02
C TYR A 61 18.36 3.67 -3.42
N GLY A 62 18.82 4.92 -3.57
CA GLY A 62 20.22 5.22 -3.88
C GLY A 62 20.78 4.37 -5.03
N ASP A 63 21.86 3.65 -4.75
CA ASP A 63 22.56 2.82 -5.74
C ASP A 63 21.99 1.40 -5.89
N ALA A 64 20.85 1.04 -5.28
CA ALA A 64 20.38 -0.35 -5.24
C ALA A 64 20.23 -1.03 -6.62
N GLU A 65 19.68 -0.32 -7.61
CA GLU A 65 19.56 -0.83 -8.97
C GLU A 65 20.92 -1.00 -9.66
N LEU A 66 21.89 -0.13 -9.34
CA LEU A 66 23.26 -0.20 -9.86
C LEU A 66 24.03 -1.38 -9.25
N VAL A 67 23.85 -1.66 -7.96
CA VAL A 67 24.42 -2.85 -7.29
C VAL A 67 23.93 -4.12 -7.97
N ILE A 68 22.63 -4.19 -8.29
CA ILE A 68 22.04 -5.33 -9.00
C ILE A 68 22.60 -5.44 -10.42
N GLY A 69 22.82 -4.31 -11.10
CA GLY A 69 23.48 -4.29 -12.41
C GLY A 69 24.93 -4.78 -12.37
N GLU A 70 25.69 -4.42 -11.34
CA GLU A 70 27.04 -4.96 -11.11
C GLU A 70 27.00 -6.48 -10.89
N GLN A 71 26.12 -6.95 -10.02
CA GLN A 71 25.94 -8.38 -9.73
C GLN A 71 25.55 -9.14 -11.00
N HIS A 72 24.62 -8.61 -11.80
CA HIS A 72 24.17 -9.21 -13.05
C HIS A 72 25.32 -9.40 -14.05
N ARG A 73 26.25 -8.44 -14.11
CA ARG A 73 27.38 -8.45 -15.05
C ARG A 73 28.53 -9.32 -14.58
N SER A 74 28.89 -9.23 -13.30
CA SER A 74 30.11 -9.82 -12.75
C SER A 74 29.93 -11.23 -12.20
N SER A 75 28.71 -11.62 -11.80
CA SER A 75 28.44 -12.93 -11.20
C SER A 75 27.92 -13.97 -12.20
N VAL A 76 28.35 -15.21 -11.98
CA VAL A 76 27.84 -16.41 -12.66
C VAL A 76 26.46 -16.80 -12.13
N ARG A 77 26.16 -16.51 -10.86
CA ARG A 77 24.84 -16.77 -10.27
C ARG A 77 23.93 -15.61 -10.59
N LYS A 78 22.70 -15.88 -11.01
CA LYS A 78 21.73 -14.83 -11.34
C LYS A 78 20.74 -14.66 -10.22
N SER A 79 20.43 -13.41 -9.91
CA SER A 79 19.36 -13.05 -8.98
C SER A 79 18.07 -12.66 -9.73
N THR A 80 16.94 -12.78 -9.03
CA THR A 80 15.68 -12.14 -9.41
C THR A 80 15.61 -10.77 -8.75
N ALA A 81 15.32 -9.73 -9.52
CA ALA A 81 15.25 -8.35 -9.04
C ALA A 81 13.85 -7.77 -9.23
N PHE A 82 13.25 -7.32 -8.13
CA PHE A 82 12.03 -6.53 -8.11
C PHE A 82 12.40 -5.07 -7.86
N THR A 83 11.79 -4.16 -8.61
CA THR A 83 11.95 -2.72 -8.38
C THR A 83 10.60 -2.05 -8.30
N LYS A 84 10.61 -0.76 -7.98
CA LYS A 84 9.41 0.06 -7.90
C LYS A 84 9.60 1.35 -8.65
N TRP A 85 8.50 1.79 -9.23
CA TRP A 85 8.32 3.17 -9.60
C TRP A 85 7.49 3.85 -8.49
N CYS A 86 8.15 4.74 -7.74
CA CYS A 86 7.56 5.53 -6.67
C CYS A 86 7.68 7.01 -7.05
N PRO A 87 6.86 7.48 -8.01
CA PRO A 87 6.91 8.89 -8.40
C PRO A 87 6.57 9.79 -7.19
N ALA A 88 7.02 11.05 -7.27
CA ALA A 88 6.52 12.09 -6.37
C ALA A 88 5.03 12.32 -6.66
N GLU A 89 4.21 12.36 -5.60
CA GLU A 89 2.75 12.25 -5.74
C GLU A 89 2.42 11.04 -6.64
N ASN A 90 1.39 11.10 -7.48
CA ASN A 90 1.16 10.01 -8.43
C ASN A 90 1.96 10.12 -9.74
N GLY A 91 2.83 11.13 -9.89
CA GLY A 91 3.60 11.36 -11.13
C GLY A 91 2.83 12.12 -12.21
N ILE A 92 3.12 11.85 -13.49
CA ILE A 92 2.60 12.60 -14.64
C ILE A 92 1.91 11.63 -15.60
N LYS A 93 0.71 11.98 -16.08
CA LYS A 93 -0.18 11.14 -16.93
C LYS A 93 0.33 10.93 -18.37
N THR A 94 1.62 10.70 -18.58
CA THR A 94 2.21 10.51 -19.92
C THR A 94 2.92 9.18 -20.04
N PHE A 95 2.72 8.53 -21.18
CA PHE A 95 3.44 7.30 -21.51
C PHE A 95 4.95 7.47 -21.43
N LYS A 96 5.48 8.61 -21.90
CA LYS A 96 6.92 8.92 -21.87
C LYS A 96 7.50 8.89 -20.46
N GLN A 97 6.79 9.42 -19.46
CA GLN A 97 7.28 9.40 -18.08
C GLN A 97 7.36 7.97 -17.53
N ALA A 98 6.33 7.15 -17.78
CA ALA A 98 6.34 5.75 -17.39
C ALA A 98 7.46 4.97 -18.12
N GLU A 99 7.61 5.19 -19.42
CA GLU A 99 8.67 4.57 -20.22
C GLU A 99 10.07 4.96 -19.73
N ASP A 100 10.31 6.24 -19.44
CA ASP A 100 11.60 6.71 -18.92
C ASP A 100 11.94 6.08 -17.57
N ALA A 101 10.95 5.92 -16.68
CA ALA A 101 11.15 5.28 -15.39
C ALA A 101 11.54 3.79 -15.56
N VAL A 102 10.85 3.07 -16.45
CA VAL A 102 11.17 1.66 -16.73
C VAL A 102 12.51 1.50 -17.43
N ASP A 103 12.81 2.34 -18.43
CA ASP A 103 14.07 2.27 -19.18
C ASP A 103 15.27 2.64 -18.31
N LEU A 104 15.12 3.59 -17.38
CA LEU A 104 16.14 3.90 -16.40
C LEU A 104 16.43 2.70 -15.48
N ALA A 105 15.39 2.04 -14.96
CA ALA A 105 15.54 0.87 -14.12
C ALA A 105 16.22 -0.30 -14.87
N LEU A 106 15.79 -0.56 -16.11
CA LEU A 106 16.40 -1.57 -16.99
C LEU A 106 17.88 -1.26 -17.27
N SER A 107 18.20 0.00 -17.55
CA SER A 107 19.57 0.47 -17.79
C SER A 107 20.46 0.26 -16.57
N ARG A 108 20.00 0.70 -15.39
CA ARG A 108 20.75 0.57 -14.12
C ARG A 108 21.01 -0.89 -13.73
N MET A 109 19.99 -1.74 -13.86
CA MET A 109 20.10 -3.18 -13.57
C MET A 109 20.79 -3.97 -14.69
N GLY A 110 21.02 -3.39 -15.87
CA GLY A 110 21.55 -4.11 -17.04
C GLY A 110 20.64 -5.24 -17.53
N HIS A 111 19.33 -5.14 -17.26
CA HIS A 111 18.34 -6.17 -17.60
C HIS A 111 17.58 -5.80 -18.88
N LYS A 112 17.07 -6.81 -19.60
CA LYS A 112 16.19 -6.61 -20.77
C LYS A 112 14.71 -6.51 -20.41
N SER A 113 14.35 -6.93 -19.20
CA SER A 113 12.98 -6.93 -18.71
C SER A 113 12.99 -6.89 -17.18
N VAL A 114 12.09 -6.12 -16.59
CA VAL A 114 11.88 -6.07 -15.13
C VAL A 114 11.02 -7.25 -14.72
N ALA A 115 11.50 -8.08 -13.78
CA ALA A 115 10.77 -9.28 -13.33
C ALA A 115 9.44 -8.92 -12.65
N LEU A 116 9.46 -7.90 -11.79
CA LEU A 116 8.28 -7.33 -11.15
C LEU A 116 8.49 -5.81 -11.02
N MET A 117 7.64 -5.03 -11.68
CA MET A 117 7.57 -3.58 -11.53
C MET A 117 6.40 -3.25 -10.60
N GLN A 118 6.68 -2.65 -9.45
CA GLN A 118 5.64 -2.28 -8.49
C GLN A 118 5.38 -0.77 -8.52
N TYR A 119 4.11 -0.36 -8.44
CA TYR A 119 3.73 1.05 -8.45
C TYR A 119 3.17 1.50 -7.09
N HIS A 120 3.61 2.66 -6.59
CA HIS A 120 3.09 3.26 -5.35
C HIS A 120 2.02 4.30 -5.68
N VAL A 121 0.86 4.23 -5.02
CA VAL A 121 -0.23 5.21 -5.17
C VAL A 121 -0.31 6.07 -3.91
N TRP A 122 -0.17 7.39 -4.07
CA TRP A 122 -0.19 8.34 -2.96
C TRP A 122 -1.57 8.93 -2.71
N ASP A 123 -2.36 9.16 -3.75
CA ASP A 123 -3.72 9.69 -3.62
C ASP A 123 -4.67 8.99 -4.59
N TYR A 124 -5.79 8.48 -4.08
CA TYR A 124 -6.81 7.82 -4.91
C TYR A 124 -7.74 8.82 -5.60
N THR A 125 -7.81 10.06 -5.12
CA THR A 125 -8.63 11.08 -5.76
C THR A 125 -7.99 11.60 -7.05
N ASP A 126 -6.69 11.43 -7.27
CA ASP A 126 -6.03 11.79 -8.52
C ASP A 126 -5.89 10.56 -9.43
N ASP A 127 -6.56 10.55 -10.59
CA ASP A 127 -6.52 9.43 -11.54
C ASP A 127 -5.19 9.23 -12.27
N THR A 128 -4.14 10.00 -11.96
CA THR A 128 -2.81 9.77 -12.54
C THR A 128 -2.36 8.33 -12.38
N TYR A 129 -2.65 7.69 -11.25
CA TYR A 129 -2.26 6.30 -11.03
C TYR A 129 -2.93 5.34 -12.02
N LEU A 130 -4.17 5.60 -12.45
CA LEU A 130 -4.87 4.77 -13.43
C LEU A 130 -4.19 4.84 -14.79
N HIS A 131 -3.83 6.05 -15.24
CA HIS A 131 -3.07 6.26 -16.47
C HIS A 131 -1.69 5.60 -16.40
N ASN A 132 -0.97 5.76 -15.29
CA ASN A 132 0.36 5.19 -15.12
C ASN A 132 0.32 3.65 -15.07
N LEU A 133 -0.63 3.05 -14.36
CA LEU A 133 -0.84 1.60 -14.40
C LEU A 133 -1.19 1.13 -15.82
N HIS A 134 -2.00 1.88 -16.57
CA HIS A 134 -2.30 1.54 -17.97
C HIS A 134 -1.05 1.61 -18.86
N HIS A 135 -0.20 2.61 -18.68
CA HIS A 135 1.09 2.70 -19.37
C HIS A 135 2.03 1.55 -19.01
N LEU A 136 2.08 1.13 -17.74
CA LEU A 136 2.83 -0.05 -17.32
C LEU A 136 2.29 -1.33 -17.97
N CYS A 137 0.97 -1.46 -18.17
CA CYS A 137 0.37 -2.58 -18.93
C CYS A 137 0.84 -2.58 -20.39
N THR A 138 0.93 -1.41 -21.02
CA THR A 138 1.51 -1.29 -22.38
C THR A 138 2.98 -1.72 -22.40
N LEU A 139 3.79 -1.29 -21.42
CA LEU A 139 5.20 -1.68 -21.31
C LEU A 139 5.36 -3.18 -20.99
N GLN A 140 4.41 -3.79 -20.27
CA GLN A 140 4.34 -5.22 -20.07
C GLN A 140 4.05 -5.96 -21.38
N ALA A 141 3.07 -5.50 -22.18
CA ALA A 141 2.79 -6.06 -23.49
C ALA A 141 3.97 -5.95 -24.47
N GLN A 142 4.79 -4.90 -24.34
CA GLN A 142 6.05 -4.73 -25.07
C GLN A 142 7.20 -5.60 -24.54
N GLY A 143 7.00 -6.32 -23.45
CA GLY A 143 8.00 -7.23 -22.86
C GLY A 143 9.04 -6.55 -21.96
N LYS A 144 8.97 -5.23 -21.75
CA LYS A 144 9.85 -4.49 -20.82
C LYS A 144 9.58 -4.84 -19.36
N ILE A 145 8.35 -5.28 -19.05
CA ILE A 145 7.93 -5.73 -17.71
C ILE A 145 7.37 -7.15 -17.83
N LYS A 146 7.67 -8.04 -16.87
CA LYS A 146 7.06 -9.37 -16.79
C LYS A 146 5.79 -9.37 -15.97
N HIS A 147 5.84 -8.81 -14.76
CA HIS A 147 4.68 -8.66 -13.88
C HIS A 147 4.54 -7.26 -13.33
N ILE A 148 3.28 -6.88 -13.10
CA ILE A 148 2.92 -5.64 -12.44
C ILE A 148 2.50 -5.96 -11.02
N GLY A 149 3.08 -5.24 -10.07
CA GLY A 149 2.66 -5.22 -8.67
C GLY A 149 2.25 -3.82 -8.26
N VAL A 150 1.68 -3.71 -7.06
CA VAL A 150 1.41 -2.43 -6.41
C VAL A 150 2.03 -2.43 -5.02
N THR A 151 2.23 -1.26 -4.43
CA THR A 151 2.70 -1.16 -3.05
C THR A 151 1.79 -0.24 -2.25
N ASN A 152 1.48 -0.67 -1.03
CA ASN A 152 0.63 0.02 -0.09
C ASN A 152 -0.72 0.38 -0.72
N ILE A 153 -1.35 -0.51 -1.49
CA ILE A 153 -2.75 -0.29 -1.91
C ILE A 153 -3.69 -0.95 -0.90
N ASP A 154 -4.77 -0.27 -0.51
CA ASP A 154 -5.79 -0.85 0.38
C ASP A 154 -6.66 -1.90 -0.32
N ALA A 155 -7.42 -2.68 0.46
CA ALA A 155 -8.15 -3.81 -0.10
C ALA A 155 -9.27 -3.37 -1.07
N ALA A 156 -9.89 -2.21 -0.84
CA ALA A 156 -10.97 -1.69 -1.67
C ALA A 156 -10.45 -1.25 -3.05
N HIS A 157 -9.33 -0.53 -3.08
CA HIS A 157 -8.71 -0.06 -4.32
C HIS A 157 -7.98 -1.18 -5.06
N LEU A 158 -7.41 -2.17 -4.35
CA LEU A 158 -6.84 -3.36 -4.99
C LEU A 158 -7.93 -4.13 -5.76
N GLU A 159 -9.05 -4.39 -5.11
CA GLU A 159 -10.21 -5.07 -5.73
C GLU A 159 -10.80 -4.24 -6.87
N LEU A 160 -10.88 -2.91 -6.72
CA LEU A 160 -11.26 -1.99 -7.81
C LEU A 160 -10.36 -2.15 -9.04
N LEU A 161 -9.03 -2.12 -8.86
CA LEU A 161 -8.08 -2.28 -9.95
C LEU A 161 -8.22 -3.64 -10.65
N ILE A 162 -8.34 -4.72 -9.88
CA ILE A 162 -8.52 -6.07 -10.43
C ILE A 162 -9.82 -6.17 -11.24
N ASN A 163 -10.93 -5.69 -10.68
CA ASN A 163 -12.23 -5.71 -11.35
C ASN A 163 -12.31 -4.75 -12.56
N SER A 164 -11.39 -3.77 -12.64
CA SER A 164 -11.20 -2.92 -13.82
C SER A 164 -10.33 -3.57 -14.91
N GLY A 165 -9.78 -4.76 -14.65
CA GLY A 165 -8.98 -5.52 -15.61
C GLY A 165 -7.47 -5.28 -15.56
N PHE A 166 -6.95 -4.59 -14.53
CA PHE A 166 -5.49 -4.45 -14.37
C PHE A 166 -4.86 -5.80 -13.95
N PRO A 167 -3.79 -6.27 -14.62
CA PRO A 167 -3.16 -7.57 -14.37
C PRO A 167 -2.19 -7.50 -13.16
N ILE A 168 -2.70 -7.08 -12.01
CA ILE A 168 -1.92 -6.98 -10.77
C ILE A 168 -1.62 -8.39 -10.26
N THR A 169 -0.37 -8.63 -9.86
CA THR A 169 0.08 -9.95 -9.37
C THR A 169 0.52 -9.94 -7.92
N THR A 170 0.97 -8.79 -7.42
CA THR A 170 1.41 -8.62 -6.04
C THR A 170 0.92 -7.31 -5.43
N ASN A 171 0.74 -7.31 -4.11
CA ASN A 171 0.63 -6.09 -3.31
C ASN A 171 1.67 -6.13 -2.19
N GLN A 172 2.59 -5.17 -2.18
CA GLN A 172 3.60 -5.03 -1.14
C GLN A 172 3.08 -4.13 -0.02
N ILE A 173 2.84 -4.69 1.18
CA ILE A 173 2.19 -4.00 2.32
C ILE A 173 3.00 -4.14 3.61
N SER A 174 2.77 -3.22 4.56
CA SER A 174 3.28 -3.41 5.91
C SER A 174 2.51 -4.54 6.60
N CYS A 175 3.24 -5.50 7.18
CA CYS A 175 2.65 -6.60 7.93
C CYS A 175 3.63 -7.09 8.99
N SER A 176 3.16 -7.27 10.22
CA SER A 176 3.97 -7.72 11.36
C SER A 176 3.10 -8.43 12.38
N VAL A 177 3.70 -8.91 13.49
CA VAL A 177 2.93 -9.51 14.59
C VAL A 177 1.93 -8.51 15.22
N ILE A 178 2.20 -7.19 15.17
CA ILE A 178 1.32 -6.17 15.77
C ILE A 178 0.42 -5.47 14.76
N ASP A 179 0.81 -5.40 13.48
CA ASP A 179 -0.03 -4.83 12.43
C ASP A 179 -0.96 -5.92 11.86
N ARG A 180 -2.19 -5.92 12.37
CA ARG A 180 -3.21 -6.92 12.03
C ARG A 180 -4.15 -6.48 10.91
N ARG A 181 -3.96 -5.33 10.28
CA ARG A 181 -4.86 -4.82 9.22
C ARG A 181 -5.00 -5.81 8.06
N HIS A 182 -3.91 -6.54 7.76
CA HIS A 182 -3.91 -7.60 6.76
C HIS A 182 -4.99 -8.68 6.97
N VAL A 183 -5.11 -9.20 8.21
CA VAL A 183 -6.02 -10.32 8.54
C VAL A 183 -7.33 -9.91 9.18
N ARG A 184 -7.39 -8.76 9.88
CA ARG A 184 -8.64 -8.21 10.45
C ARG A 184 -9.43 -7.40 9.44
N GLY A 185 -8.75 -6.82 8.45
CA GLY A 185 -9.35 -6.15 7.31
C GLY A 185 -9.66 -7.14 6.18
N ARG A 186 -9.86 -6.60 4.97
CA ARG A 186 -10.22 -7.40 3.79
C ARG A 186 -9.01 -7.83 2.95
N MET A 187 -7.81 -7.35 3.27
CA MET A 187 -6.63 -7.54 2.42
C MET A 187 -6.33 -9.02 2.18
N ALA A 188 -6.26 -9.84 3.23
CA ALA A 188 -6.02 -11.28 3.11
C ALA A 188 -7.06 -11.99 2.22
N SER A 189 -8.35 -11.68 2.41
CA SER A 189 -9.44 -12.32 1.67
C SER A 189 -9.46 -11.89 0.20
N VAL A 190 -9.27 -10.59 -0.10
CA VAL A 190 -9.20 -10.08 -1.47
C VAL A 190 -8.02 -10.71 -2.20
N CYS A 191 -6.84 -10.73 -1.58
CA CYS A 191 -5.66 -11.34 -2.20
C CYS A 191 -5.85 -12.84 -2.47
N THR A 192 -6.42 -13.58 -1.51
CA THR A 192 -6.69 -15.03 -1.69
C THR A 192 -7.71 -15.28 -2.80
N GLN A 193 -8.81 -14.52 -2.83
CA GLN A 193 -9.88 -14.66 -3.82
C GLN A 193 -9.39 -14.39 -5.25
N HIS A 194 -8.51 -13.41 -5.41
CA HIS A 194 -8.03 -12.98 -6.73
C HIS A 194 -6.65 -13.54 -7.10
N GLY A 195 -6.07 -14.43 -6.28
CA GLY A 195 -4.75 -15.02 -6.53
C GLY A 195 -3.59 -14.01 -6.47
N ILE A 196 -3.75 -12.91 -5.74
CA ILE A 196 -2.72 -11.89 -5.54
C ILE A 196 -1.78 -12.32 -4.41
N SER A 197 -0.48 -12.24 -4.66
CA SER A 197 0.54 -12.55 -3.67
C SER A 197 0.90 -11.32 -2.83
N ILE A 198 0.96 -11.47 -1.51
CA ILE A 198 1.42 -10.43 -0.61
C ILE A 198 2.94 -10.54 -0.43
N LEU A 199 3.62 -9.40 -0.60
CA LEU A 199 5.01 -9.21 -0.22
C LEU A 199 5.04 -8.36 1.07
N ALA A 200 5.26 -9.00 2.21
CA ALA A 200 5.16 -8.37 3.52
C ALA A 200 6.48 -7.66 3.89
N TYR A 201 6.44 -6.34 4.04
CA TYR A 201 7.56 -5.58 4.61
C TYR A 201 7.26 -5.12 6.04
N GLY A 202 8.29 -4.74 6.79
CA GLY A 202 8.12 -4.28 8.17
C GLY A 202 7.86 -5.40 9.18
N THR A 203 8.03 -6.65 8.76
CA THR A 203 7.90 -7.88 9.54
C THR A 203 8.60 -7.82 10.90
N LEU A 204 9.76 -7.16 10.97
CA LEU A 204 10.59 -7.06 12.18
C LEU A 204 10.53 -5.69 12.86
N LEU A 205 9.65 -4.78 12.40
CA LEU A 205 9.47 -3.44 12.97
C LEU A 205 10.79 -2.66 13.08
N GLY A 206 11.63 -2.70 12.05
CA GLY A 206 12.94 -2.02 12.05
C GLY A 206 13.94 -2.59 13.07
N GLY A 207 13.66 -3.76 13.64
CA GLY A 207 14.47 -4.44 14.65
C GLY A 207 13.85 -4.46 16.06
N TYR A 208 12.67 -3.87 16.26
CA TYR A 208 12.00 -3.92 17.58
C TYR A 208 11.61 -5.33 18.00
N LEU A 209 11.30 -6.23 17.06
CA LEU A 209 11.01 -7.63 17.33
C LEU A 209 12.31 -8.43 17.53
N SER A 210 13.02 -8.12 18.61
CA SER A 210 14.28 -8.78 19.01
C SER A 210 14.50 -8.74 20.52
N GLU A 211 15.39 -9.61 20.99
CA GLU A 211 15.78 -9.76 22.40
C GLU A 211 16.33 -8.44 22.97
N ARG A 212 16.95 -7.60 22.12
CA ARG A 212 17.49 -6.29 22.50
C ARG A 212 16.46 -5.40 23.19
N TRP A 213 15.19 -5.52 22.83
CA TRP A 213 14.12 -4.64 23.33
C TRP A 213 13.26 -5.30 24.43
N LEU A 214 13.46 -6.59 24.69
CA LEU A 214 12.70 -7.31 25.70
C LEU A 214 13.03 -6.80 27.11
N GLY A 215 12.00 -6.40 27.86
CA GLY A 215 12.13 -5.89 29.23
C GLY A 215 12.80 -4.52 29.32
N GLN A 216 13.08 -3.86 28.19
CA GLN A 216 13.69 -2.53 28.17
C GLN A 216 12.61 -1.44 28.27
N PRO A 217 12.93 -0.27 28.86
CA PRO A 217 12.06 0.89 28.76
C PRO A 217 11.94 1.38 27.31
N GLU A 218 10.86 2.11 27.01
CA GLU A 218 10.71 2.77 25.71
C GLU A 218 11.88 3.73 25.47
N PRO A 219 12.44 3.80 24.24
CA PRO A 219 13.45 4.81 23.90
C PRO A 219 12.98 6.22 24.25
N PRO A 220 13.71 6.95 25.11
CA PRO A 220 13.26 8.25 25.59
C PRO A 220 13.36 9.35 24.54
N ASP A 221 14.27 9.22 23.56
CA ASP A 221 14.45 10.17 22.47
C ASP A 221 14.24 9.50 21.10
N PRO A 222 13.06 9.67 20.49
CA PRO A 222 12.80 9.21 19.13
C PRO A 222 13.74 9.80 18.08
N LYS A 223 14.35 10.98 18.29
CA LYS A 223 15.23 11.61 17.30
C LYS A 223 16.58 10.91 17.18
N ALA A 224 17.05 10.28 18.28
CA ALA A 224 18.26 9.46 18.30
C ALA A 224 18.09 8.11 17.57
N LEU A 225 16.85 7.71 17.24
CA LEU A 225 16.57 6.49 16.50
C LEU A 225 16.82 6.67 15.01
N ASN A 226 17.23 5.58 14.35
CA ASN A 226 17.29 5.54 12.89
C ASN A 226 15.88 5.64 12.26
N TRP A 227 15.83 5.90 10.96
CA TRP A 227 14.58 6.15 10.21
C TRP A 227 13.54 5.02 10.37
N SER A 228 13.99 3.76 10.32
CA SER A 228 13.10 2.60 10.48
C SER A 228 12.53 2.51 11.90
N LEU A 229 13.37 2.63 12.92
CA LEU A 229 12.92 2.59 14.32
C LEU A 229 11.95 3.75 14.61
N ARG A 230 12.17 4.95 14.07
CA ARG A 230 11.19 6.04 14.18
C ARG A 230 9.83 5.70 13.57
N LYS A 231 9.82 5.11 12.36
CA LYS A 231 8.57 4.66 11.72
C LYS A 231 7.83 3.66 12.61
N TYR A 232 8.49 2.60 13.04
CA TYR A 232 7.82 1.51 13.73
C TYR A 232 7.52 1.79 15.21
N LEU A 233 8.18 2.76 15.84
CA LEU A 233 7.75 3.26 17.14
C LEU A 233 6.34 3.86 17.06
N ARG A 234 5.98 4.53 15.95
CA ARG A 234 4.61 5.01 15.72
C ARG A 234 3.60 3.88 15.57
N PHE A 235 3.97 2.77 14.93
CA PHE A 235 3.14 1.56 14.90
C PHE A 235 2.91 1.03 16.30
N ILE A 236 3.97 0.94 17.12
CA ILE A 236 3.88 0.52 18.53
C ILE A 236 2.94 1.44 19.32
N HIS A 237 3.03 2.77 19.13
CA HIS A 237 2.10 3.73 19.73
C HIS A 237 0.65 3.51 19.27
N ALA A 238 0.44 3.30 17.97
CA ALA A 238 -0.89 3.11 17.39
C ALA A 238 -1.60 1.83 17.91
N VAL A 239 -0.84 0.80 18.28
CA VAL A 239 -1.41 -0.46 18.82
C VAL A 239 -1.57 -0.48 20.35
N GLY A 240 -1.42 0.66 21.03
CA GLY A 240 -1.60 0.75 22.49
C GLY A 240 -0.31 1.03 23.29
N GLY A 241 0.80 1.30 22.61
CA GLY A 241 2.03 1.77 23.23
C GLY A 241 2.98 0.67 23.70
N TRP A 242 4.09 1.10 24.31
CA TRP A 242 5.22 0.23 24.63
C TRP A 242 4.88 -0.91 25.58
N ALA A 243 4.01 -0.67 26.58
CA ALA A 243 3.60 -1.71 27.53
C ALA A 243 2.89 -2.88 26.83
N ALA A 244 1.94 -2.58 25.93
CA ALA A 244 1.25 -3.60 25.14
C ALA A 244 2.21 -4.34 24.19
N PHE A 245 3.17 -3.61 23.60
CA PHE A 245 4.23 -4.21 22.79
C PHE A 245 5.14 -5.16 23.59
N GLN A 246 5.47 -4.85 24.85
CA GLN A 246 6.26 -5.73 25.71
C GLN A 246 5.56 -7.05 26.03
N VAL A 247 4.23 -7.06 26.16
CA VAL A 247 3.44 -8.30 26.31
C VAL A 247 3.63 -9.20 25.10
N VAL A 248 3.57 -8.64 23.89
CA VAL A 248 3.84 -9.37 22.64
C VAL A 248 5.28 -9.90 22.61
N LEU A 249 6.27 -9.08 22.95
CA LEU A 249 7.68 -9.51 22.99
C LEU A 249 7.93 -10.66 23.98
N GLN A 250 7.30 -10.63 25.16
CA GLN A 250 7.42 -11.68 26.16
C GLN A 250 6.88 -13.02 25.63
N VAL A 251 5.72 -13.00 24.96
CA VAL A 251 5.14 -14.20 24.35
C VAL A 251 6.03 -14.73 23.22
N LEU A 252 6.49 -13.85 22.32
CA LEU A 252 7.41 -14.25 21.26
C LEU A 252 8.72 -14.80 21.83
N SER A 253 9.22 -14.27 22.94
CA SER A 253 10.40 -14.79 23.64
C SER A 253 10.16 -16.18 24.23
N ALA A 254 9.01 -16.42 24.85
CA ALA A 254 8.66 -17.75 25.37
C ALA A 254 8.62 -18.80 24.26
N ILE A 255 8.01 -18.46 23.11
CA ILE A 255 7.97 -19.33 21.93
C ILE A 255 9.38 -19.51 21.35
N ALA A 256 10.17 -18.43 21.26
CA ALA A 256 11.55 -18.48 20.78
C ALA A 256 12.41 -19.44 21.63
N ASN A 257 12.27 -19.38 22.96
CA ASN A 257 12.94 -20.30 23.89
C ASN A 257 12.47 -21.75 23.71
N LYS A 258 11.16 -21.98 23.53
CA LYS A 258 10.60 -23.33 23.25
C LYS A 258 11.21 -23.96 21.99
N HIS A 259 11.43 -23.15 20.95
CA HIS A 259 11.96 -23.61 19.66
C HIS A 259 13.50 -23.49 19.53
N GLY A 260 14.18 -22.88 20.51
CA GLY A 260 15.64 -22.67 20.48
C GLY A 260 16.09 -21.67 19.39
N VAL A 261 15.28 -20.65 19.11
CA VAL A 261 15.52 -19.64 18.06
C VAL A 261 15.37 -18.22 18.61
N SER A 262 15.50 -17.19 17.77
CA SER A 262 15.28 -15.80 18.16
C SER A 262 13.82 -15.34 18.06
N ILE A 263 13.48 -14.26 18.76
CA ILE A 263 12.20 -13.54 18.62
C ILE A 263 11.95 -13.17 17.16
N ALA A 264 12.99 -12.70 16.46
CA ALA A 264 12.91 -12.33 15.05
C ALA A 264 12.55 -13.52 14.15
N ALA A 265 13.08 -14.71 14.43
CA ALA A 265 12.75 -15.92 13.69
C ALA A 265 11.28 -16.33 13.88
N VAL A 266 10.77 -16.28 15.13
CA VAL A 266 9.36 -16.55 15.44
C VAL A 266 8.44 -15.54 14.75
N ALA A 267 8.74 -14.25 14.86
CA ALA A 267 7.95 -13.19 14.22
C ALA A 267 7.92 -13.33 12.69
N THR A 268 9.06 -13.66 12.09
CA THR A 268 9.17 -13.90 10.65
C THR A 268 8.35 -15.10 10.22
N ARG A 269 8.47 -16.24 10.93
CA ARG A 269 7.68 -17.44 10.64
C ARG A 269 6.19 -17.18 10.79
N TYR A 270 5.78 -16.45 11.83
CA TYR A 270 4.38 -16.07 12.04
C TYR A 270 3.82 -15.32 10.84
N VAL A 271 4.52 -14.27 10.35
CA VAL A 271 4.06 -13.50 9.19
C VAL A 271 4.04 -14.34 7.92
N LEU A 272 5.04 -15.21 7.71
CA LEU A 272 5.05 -16.12 6.58
C LEU A 272 3.88 -17.13 6.60
N ASP A 273 3.32 -17.46 7.76
CA ASP A 273 2.19 -18.38 7.86
C ASP A 273 0.83 -17.67 7.69
N LEU A 274 0.81 -16.35 7.52
CA LEU A 274 -0.43 -15.60 7.29
C LEU A 274 -0.99 -15.83 5.87
N PRO A 275 -2.32 -15.78 5.68
CA PRO A 275 -2.94 -16.03 4.39
C PRO A 275 -2.43 -15.09 3.30
N ALA A 276 -2.28 -15.61 2.07
CA ALA A 276 -1.78 -14.87 0.90
C ALA A 276 -0.36 -14.27 1.01
N VAL A 277 0.35 -14.40 2.14
CA VAL A 277 1.75 -13.97 2.26
C VAL A 277 2.66 -14.94 1.50
N ALA A 278 3.09 -14.51 0.32
CA ALA A 278 4.02 -15.26 -0.50
C ALA A 278 5.44 -15.19 0.09
N ALA A 279 5.89 -13.97 0.42
CA ALA A 279 7.22 -13.74 0.98
C ALA A 279 7.23 -12.57 1.97
N VAL A 280 8.19 -12.61 2.91
CA VAL A 280 8.59 -11.44 3.70
C VAL A 280 9.76 -10.74 3.04
N ILE A 281 9.84 -9.42 3.17
CA ILE A 281 10.98 -8.62 2.74
C ILE A 281 11.78 -8.23 4.00
N VAL A 282 12.98 -8.79 4.13
CA VAL A 282 13.89 -8.55 5.26
C VAL A 282 15.11 -7.79 4.75
N GLY A 283 15.50 -6.75 5.48
CA GLY A 283 16.58 -5.86 5.05
C GLY A 283 17.93 -6.55 5.12
N SER A 284 18.67 -6.54 4.02
CA SER A 284 20.00 -7.14 3.94
C SER A 284 21.07 -6.05 3.88
N ARG A 285 21.94 -6.00 4.90
CA ARG A 285 23.15 -5.18 4.88
C ARG A 285 24.12 -5.83 3.93
N LEU A 286 24.37 -5.23 2.77
CA LEU A 286 25.35 -5.76 1.81
C LEU A 286 26.77 -5.36 2.22
N SER A 287 27.24 -5.90 3.35
CA SER A 287 28.56 -5.60 3.93
C SER A 287 29.35 -6.86 4.29
N ALA A 288 30.57 -6.70 4.82
CA ALA A 288 31.38 -7.84 5.27
C ALA A 288 30.72 -8.66 6.40
N ASP A 289 29.76 -8.10 7.12
CA ASP A 289 29.03 -8.78 8.20
C ASP A 289 27.74 -9.48 7.71
N SER A 290 27.45 -9.45 6.40
CA SER A 290 26.22 -10.02 5.81
C SER A 290 25.94 -11.45 6.29
N ASP A 291 26.97 -12.30 6.33
CA ASP A 291 26.87 -13.72 6.66
C ASP A 291 26.25 -13.98 8.05
N LYS A 292 26.51 -13.09 9.02
CA LYS A 292 25.96 -13.19 10.38
C LYS A 292 24.44 -12.99 10.37
N TYR A 293 23.96 -12.03 9.59
CA TYR A 293 22.53 -11.75 9.46
C TYR A 293 21.83 -12.83 8.62
N THR A 294 22.47 -13.30 7.56
CA THR A 294 21.97 -14.39 6.70
C THR A 294 21.64 -15.64 7.49
N ALA A 295 22.57 -16.12 8.32
CA ALA A 295 22.35 -17.30 9.14
C ALA A 295 21.16 -17.12 10.09
N SER A 296 21.08 -15.95 10.75
CA SER A 296 20.00 -15.63 11.69
C SER A 296 18.63 -15.54 11.01
N ASN A 297 18.56 -14.99 9.80
CA ASN A 297 17.34 -14.88 9.02
C ASN A 297 16.81 -16.25 8.58
N LEU A 298 17.70 -17.15 8.17
CA LEU A 298 17.32 -18.49 7.68
C LEU A 298 16.75 -19.40 8.77
N VAL A 299 17.03 -19.13 10.05
CA VAL A 299 16.46 -19.88 11.19
C VAL A 299 14.93 -19.83 11.22
N ALA A 300 14.29 -18.81 10.65
CA ALA A 300 12.83 -18.78 10.54
C ALA A 300 12.26 -19.99 9.74
N PHE A 301 13.05 -20.58 8.84
CA PHE A 301 12.66 -21.75 8.05
C PHE A 301 12.95 -23.10 8.72
N SER A 302 13.62 -23.12 9.88
CA SER A 302 13.86 -24.37 10.63
C SER A 302 12.75 -24.70 11.62
N ILE A 303 11.72 -23.86 11.74
CA ILE A 303 10.64 -24.02 12.72
C ILE A 303 9.26 -24.10 12.06
N ARG A 304 8.29 -24.63 12.82
CA ARG A 304 6.86 -24.59 12.54
C ARG A 304 6.15 -24.15 13.82
N LEU A 305 5.30 -23.14 13.72
CA LEU A 305 4.49 -22.70 14.85
C LEU A 305 3.33 -23.67 15.04
N SER A 306 3.24 -24.26 16.23
CA SER A 306 2.10 -25.10 16.62
C SER A 306 0.83 -24.24 16.81
N GLU A 307 -0.34 -24.88 16.83
CA GLU A 307 -1.59 -24.17 17.13
C GLU A 307 -1.58 -23.52 18.52
N GLU A 308 -0.87 -24.13 19.49
CA GLU A 308 -0.62 -23.52 20.80
C GLU A 308 0.21 -22.24 20.69
N ASP A 309 1.31 -22.26 19.91
CA ASP A 309 2.16 -21.07 19.72
C ASP A 309 1.36 -19.93 19.06
N LYS A 310 0.55 -20.26 18.05
CA LYS A 310 -0.33 -19.28 17.39
C LYS A 310 -1.38 -18.74 18.35
N ALA A 311 -2.01 -19.58 19.17
CA ALA A 311 -2.99 -19.16 20.16
C ALA A 311 -2.37 -18.23 21.22
N LEU A 312 -1.12 -18.49 21.65
CA LEU A 312 -0.40 -17.58 22.55
C LEU A 312 -0.17 -16.21 21.90
N ILE A 313 0.26 -16.17 20.63
CA ILE A 313 0.41 -14.92 19.89
C ILE A 313 -0.92 -14.18 19.79
N THR A 314 -2.01 -14.87 19.42
CA THR A 314 -3.35 -14.28 19.34
C THR A 314 -3.78 -13.69 20.67
N LYS A 315 -3.57 -14.40 21.78
CA LYS A 315 -3.87 -13.90 23.12
C LYS A 315 -3.05 -12.65 23.47
N ALA A 316 -1.76 -12.62 23.12
CA ALA A 316 -0.92 -11.44 23.32
C ALA A 316 -1.43 -10.24 22.50
N GLN A 317 -1.97 -10.50 21.31
CA GLN A 317 -2.54 -9.46 20.46
C GLN A 317 -3.87 -8.90 21.00
N GLU A 318 -4.56 -9.56 21.93
CA GLU A 318 -5.80 -9.04 22.54
C GLU A 318 -5.54 -7.77 23.37
N SER A 319 -4.32 -7.57 23.89
CA SER A 319 -3.95 -6.32 24.56
C SER A 319 -3.63 -5.17 23.60
N LEU A 320 -3.65 -5.43 22.30
CA LEU A 320 -3.39 -4.41 21.28
C LEU A 320 -4.67 -3.74 20.81
N THR A 321 -4.62 -2.42 20.65
CA THR A 321 -5.59 -1.66 19.87
C THR A 321 -5.38 -1.93 18.38
N ASP A 322 -6.46 -1.97 17.60
CA ASP A 322 -6.33 -2.06 16.14
C ASP A 322 -5.84 -0.73 15.57
N ILE A 323 -4.84 -0.80 14.69
CA ILE A 323 -4.43 0.34 13.87
C ILE A 323 -5.62 0.73 12.98
N PRO A 324 -6.04 2.00 12.97
CA PRO A 324 -7.16 2.44 12.15
C PRO A 324 -6.85 2.32 10.66
N GLY A 325 -7.92 2.24 9.85
CA GLY A 325 -7.82 2.14 8.40
C GLY A 325 -7.48 0.73 7.90
N ASP A 326 -7.06 0.66 6.64
CA ASP A 326 -6.66 -0.55 5.93
C ASP A 326 -5.14 -0.54 5.65
N CYS A 327 -4.61 -1.62 5.07
CA CYS A 327 -3.21 -1.68 4.65
C CYS A 327 -2.86 -0.55 3.69
N GLY A 328 -1.74 0.13 3.93
CA GLY A 328 -1.28 1.27 3.15
C GLY A 328 -1.83 2.62 3.60
N ASP A 329 -2.89 2.67 4.42
CA ASP A 329 -3.43 3.92 4.96
C ASP A 329 -2.40 4.69 5.80
N GLU A 330 -1.34 4.03 6.29
CA GLU A 330 -0.25 4.70 6.99
C GLU A 330 0.45 5.80 6.15
N TYR A 331 0.27 5.79 4.83
CA TYR A 331 0.76 6.81 3.90
C TYR A 331 -0.29 7.86 3.52
N ARG A 332 -1.58 7.59 3.75
CA ARG A 332 -2.70 8.36 3.17
C ARG A 332 -3.62 8.99 4.21
N ARG A 333 -3.74 8.39 5.40
CA ARG A 333 -4.69 8.82 6.42
C ARG A 333 -4.01 8.95 7.79
N PRO A 334 -4.40 9.95 8.60
CA PRO A 334 -3.98 10.02 9.99
C PRO A 334 -4.46 8.80 10.81
N PRO A 335 -3.68 8.33 11.79
CA PRO A 335 -2.30 8.75 12.07
C PRO A 335 -1.33 8.23 10.99
N TYR A 336 -0.53 9.13 10.42
CA TYR A 336 0.49 8.74 9.46
C TYR A 336 1.61 7.97 10.17
N LEU A 337 1.82 6.71 9.77
CA LEU A 337 2.83 5.83 10.39
C LEU A 337 4.06 5.74 9.50
N THR A 338 4.62 6.89 9.16
CA THR A 338 5.86 6.98 8.36
C THR A 338 7.01 7.50 9.23
N ALA A 339 8.23 7.40 8.74
CA ALA A 339 9.39 7.79 9.53
C ALA A 339 9.47 9.31 9.79
N THR A 340 9.01 10.13 8.86
CA THR A 340 8.87 11.59 9.03
C THR A 340 7.60 11.94 9.82
N GLY A 341 6.65 11.00 9.92
CA GLY A 341 5.36 11.22 10.55
C GLY A 341 4.41 11.85 9.55
N ASP A 342 4.16 13.15 9.73
CA ASP A 342 3.22 13.88 8.88
C ASP A 342 3.77 14.03 7.44
N LEU A 343 3.14 13.30 6.51
CA LEU A 343 3.41 13.35 5.08
C LEU A 343 2.61 14.46 4.37
N SER A 344 1.84 15.28 5.10
CA SER A 344 1.05 16.37 4.52
C SER A 344 1.87 17.38 3.71
N HIS A 345 3.20 17.41 3.88
CA HIS A 345 4.11 18.21 3.05
C HIS A 345 4.15 17.79 1.56
N HIS A 346 3.71 16.57 1.22
CA HIS A 346 3.47 16.15 -0.17
C HIS A 346 2.14 16.67 -0.73
N LEU A 347 1.21 17.12 0.13
CA LEU A 347 -0.06 17.72 -0.25
C LEU A 347 0.08 19.24 -0.17
N GLN A 348 0.91 19.83 -1.03
CA GLN A 348 1.06 21.28 -1.08
C GLN A 348 -0.28 21.91 -1.49
N LYS A 349 -0.69 22.97 -0.78
CA LYS A 349 -1.84 23.79 -1.21
C LYS A 349 -1.53 24.36 -2.59
N SER A 350 -2.36 24.00 -3.54
CA SER A 350 -2.27 24.43 -4.93
C SER A 350 -2.69 25.90 -5.06
N GLU A 351 -2.27 26.58 -6.13
CA GLU A 351 -2.80 27.90 -6.50
C GLU A 351 -4.33 27.89 -6.56
N GLN A 352 -4.89 26.78 -7.04
CA GLN A 352 -6.33 26.53 -7.09
C GLN A 352 -6.99 26.63 -5.71
N ASP A 353 -6.34 26.17 -4.63
CA ASP A 353 -6.90 26.27 -3.28
C ASP A 353 -7.03 27.73 -2.82
N PHE A 354 -6.07 28.59 -3.20
CA PHE A 354 -6.12 30.01 -2.92
C PHE A 354 -7.20 30.72 -3.75
N GLU A 355 -7.36 30.36 -5.01
CA GLU A 355 -8.40 30.88 -5.88
C GLU A 355 -9.80 30.52 -5.38
N VAL A 356 -10.00 29.26 -4.97
CA VAL A 356 -11.26 28.80 -4.37
C VAL A 356 -11.55 29.57 -3.09
N ALA A 357 -10.57 29.71 -2.19
CA ALA A 357 -10.74 30.45 -0.94
C ALA A 357 -11.10 31.93 -1.20
N LYS A 358 -10.44 32.57 -2.16
CA LYS A 358 -10.73 33.94 -2.58
C LYS A 358 -12.14 34.07 -3.15
N ALA A 359 -12.53 33.18 -4.07
CA ALA A 359 -13.85 33.21 -4.69
C ALA A 359 -14.98 33.02 -3.66
N VAL A 360 -14.78 32.15 -2.66
CA VAL A 360 -15.72 32.00 -1.53
C VAL A 360 -15.83 33.30 -0.73
N HIS A 361 -14.71 33.94 -0.41
CA HIS A 361 -14.69 35.20 0.33
C HIS A 361 -15.41 36.33 -0.42
N GLU A 362 -15.31 36.34 -1.75
CA GLU A 362 -16.01 37.30 -2.63
C GLU A 362 -17.49 36.94 -2.86
N GLY A 363 -18.01 35.86 -2.25
CA GLY A 363 -19.40 35.43 -2.41
C GLY A 363 -19.73 34.82 -3.78
N LYS A 364 -18.72 34.34 -4.51
CA LYS A 364 -18.90 33.74 -5.83
C LYS A 364 -19.42 32.31 -5.76
N ARG A 365 -20.19 31.93 -6.78
CA ARG A 365 -20.46 30.53 -7.13
C ARG A 365 -19.23 29.94 -7.81
N ILE A 366 -18.81 28.76 -7.38
CA ILE A 366 -17.67 28.04 -7.95
C ILE A 366 -18.17 26.73 -8.52
N GLU A 367 -17.82 26.44 -9.76
CA GLU A 367 -18.22 25.23 -10.47
C GLU A 367 -16.97 24.41 -10.77
N TYR A 368 -17.06 23.11 -10.52
CA TYR A 368 -16.04 22.15 -10.91
C TYR A 368 -16.60 21.25 -12.00
N SER A 369 -15.96 21.30 -13.16
CA SER A 369 -16.20 20.40 -14.29
C SER A 369 -15.23 19.22 -14.20
N SER A 370 -15.74 17.99 -14.36
CA SER A 370 -14.87 16.81 -14.45
C SER A 370 -14.35 16.56 -15.87
N GLY A 371 -14.75 17.38 -16.86
CA GLY A 371 -14.43 17.17 -18.27
C GLY A 371 -15.26 16.08 -18.93
N SER A 372 -16.40 15.68 -18.34
CA SER A 372 -17.31 14.72 -18.95
C SER A 372 -17.95 15.33 -20.21
N GLU A 373 -18.07 14.55 -21.28
CA GLU A 373 -18.72 14.98 -22.52
C GLU A 373 -20.21 15.36 -22.32
N TRP A 374 -20.85 14.83 -21.28
CA TRP A 374 -22.25 15.09 -20.96
C TRP A 374 -22.48 16.43 -20.28
N GLU A 375 -21.48 16.98 -19.57
CA GLU A 375 -21.62 18.28 -18.86
C GLU A 375 -22.10 19.41 -19.78
N PRO A 376 -21.49 19.66 -20.96
CA PRO A 376 -22.00 20.68 -21.89
C PRO A 376 -23.31 20.29 -22.57
N ILE A 377 -23.62 19.00 -22.73
CA ILE A 377 -24.84 18.52 -23.40
C ILE A 377 -26.07 18.68 -22.50
N ALA A 378 -25.96 18.25 -21.25
CA ALA A 378 -27.04 18.24 -20.26
C ALA A 378 -27.08 19.52 -19.40
N GLY A 379 -26.06 20.37 -19.48
CA GLY A 379 -26.02 21.66 -18.77
C GLY A 379 -25.79 21.52 -17.27
N TYR A 380 -24.81 20.69 -16.87
CA TYR A 380 -24.43 20.50 -15.48
C TYR A 380 -22.91 20.57 -15.29
N CYS A 381 -22.45 20.63 -14.04
CA CYS A 381 -21.05 20.46 -13.66
C CYS A 381 -20.96 19.34 -12.61
N ARG A 382 -19.80 18.67 -12.49
CA ARG A 382 -19.58 17.62 -11.49
C ARG A 382 -19.93 18.07 -10.08
N ALA A 383 -19.53 19.28 -9.68
CA ALA A 383 -19.90 19.84 -8.39
C ALA A 383 -19.98 21.37 -8.41
N VAL A 384 -20.84 21.92 -7.57
CA VAL A 384 -20.98 23.37 -7.37
C VAL A 384 -20.83 23.71 -5.89
N ARG A 385 -20.06 24.77 -5.61
CA ARG A 385 -19.94 25.36 -4.28
C ARG A 385 -20.57 26.74 -4.25
N THR A 386 -21.39 26.96 -3.23
CA THR A 386 -21.90 28.28 -2.84
C THR A 386 -21.72 28.43 -1.34
N CYS A 387 -20.95 29.43 -0.91
CA CYS A 387 -20.60 29.62 0.50
C CYS A 387 -19.96 28.36 1.12
N ASN A 388 -20.61 27.77 2.13
CA ASN A 388 -20.18 26.55 2.81
C ASN A 388 -20.85 25.29 2.28
N THR A 389 -21.78 25.37 1.32
CA THR A 389 -22.46 24.20 0.77
C THR A 389 -21.81 23.76 -0.54
N VAL A 390 -21.54 22.46 -0.67
CA VAL A 390 -21.16 21.81 -1.93
C VAL A 390 -22.23 20.80 -2.32
N ARG A 391 -22.63 20.81 -3.59
CA ARG A 391 -23.54 19.82 -4.18
C ARG A 391 -22.81 19.11 -5.30
N VAL A 392 -22.79 17.79 -5.24
CA VAL A 392 -22.14 16.93 -6.22
C VAL A 392 -23.22 16.23 -7.03
N SER A 393 -23.14 16.36 -8.35
CA SER A 393 -24.07 15.75 -9.30
C SER A 393 -24.00 14.22 -9.25
N GLY A 394 -25.03 13.56 -9.78
CA GLY A 394 -25.06 12.11 -9.95
C GLY A 394 -23.77 11.58 -10.59
N THR A 395 -23.10 10.68 -9.88
CA THR A 395 -21.77 10.20 -10.22
C THR A 395 -21.77 8.70 -10.40
N THR A 396 -21.42 8.25 -11.60
CA THR A 396 -21.16 6.85 -11.94
C THR A 396 -19.66 6.58 -12.09
N ALA A 397 -19.26 5.31 -12.12
CA ALA A 397 -17.88 4.84 -12.16
C ALA A 397 -17.19 5.03 -13.52
N ASN A 398 -17.32 6.22 -14.11
CA ASN A 398 -16.71 6.59 -15.39
C ASN A 398 -15.20 6.43 -15.31
N SER A 399 -14.64 5.81 -16.35
CA SER A 399 -13.20 5.63 -16.47
C SER A 399 -12.55 6.84 -17.16
N PRO A 400 -11.37 7.30 -16.69
CA PRO A 400 -10.56 8.27 -17.42
C PRO A 400 -9.77 7.61 -18.57
N LEU A 401 -9.83 6.29 -18.70
CA LEU A 401 -9.14 5.50 -19.73
C LEU A 401 -10.14 5.01 -20.77
N SER A 402 -9.95 5.38 -22.04
CA SER A 402 -10.83 4.97 -23.14
C SER A 402 -10.90 3.46 -23.37
N SER A 403 -9.89 2.71 -22.93
CA SER A 403 -9.82 1.24 -23.03
C SER A 403 -10.60 0.50 -21.94
N ILE A 404 -11.00 1.19 -20.88
CA ILE A 404 -11.79 0.63 -19.78
C ILE A 404 -13.13 1.37 -19.77
N PRO A 405 -14.27 0.73 -20.10
CA PRO A 405 -15.54 1.43 -20.19
C PRO A 405 -16.06 1.90 -18.82
N VAL A 406 -15.87 1.07 -17.78
CA VAL A 406 -16.32 1.35 -16.41
C VAL A 406 -15.29 0.85 -15.41
N LEU A 407 -14.94 1.67 -14.43
CA LEU A 407 -14.06 1.27 -13.34
C LEU A 407 -14.78 0.30 -12.42
N GLY A 408 -14.14 -0.81 -12.06
CA GLY A 408 -14.72 -1.86 -11.23
C GLY A 408 -15.56 -2.89 -11.99
N GLY A 409 -15.65 -2.78 -13.32
CA GLY A 409 -16.27 -3.78 -14.18
C GLY A 409 -17.69 -4.14 -13.72
N THR A 410 -17.95 -5.42 -13.46
CA THR A 410 -19.25 -5.94 -13.04
C THR A 410 -19.45 -5.96 -11.52
N SER A 411 -18.54 -5.39 -10.73
CA SER A 411 -18.64 -5.34 -9.27
C SER A 411 -19.27 -4.02 -8.82
N ALA A 412 -20.51 -4.05 -8.36
CA ALA A 412 -21.18 -2.86 -7.79
C ALA A 412 -20.41 -2.29 -6.59
N ARG A 413 -19.74 -3.15 -5.81
CA ARG A 413 -18.84 -2.75 -4.72
C ARG A 413 -17.69 -1.89 -5.25
N SER A 414 -16.97 -2.37 -6.27
CA SER A 414 -15.85 -1.65 -6.85
C SER A 414 -16.30 -0.37 -7.56
N GLN A 415 -17.41 -0.40 -8.30
CA GLN A 415 -18.00 0.80 -8.88
C GLN A 415 -18.32 1.85 -7.80
N THR A 416 -18.83 1.43 -6.63
CA THR A 416 -19.09 2.35 -5.50
C THR A 416 -17.81 3.04 -5.02
N ILE A 417 -16.69 2.31 -4.91
CA ILE A 417 -15.39 2.91 -4.53
C ILE A 417 -14.95 3.94 -5.56
N ALA A 418 -14.97 3.59 -6.85
CA ALA A 418 -14.61 4.51 -7.93
C ALA A 418 -15.49 5.79 -7.94
N VAL A 419 -16.80 5.62 -7.72
CA VAL A 419 -17.74 6.76 -7.60
C VAL A 419 -17.36 7.66 -6.44
N LEU A 420 -17.05 7.09 -5.27
CA LEU A 420 -16.68 7.85 -4.09
C LEU A 420 -15.34 8.57 -4.26
N ASP A 421 -14.38 8.02 -5.00
CA ASP A 421 -13.13 8.72 -5.33
C ASP A 421 -13.37 9.91 -6.27
N ILE A 422 -14.26 9.77 -7.26
CA ILE A 422 -14.66 10.88 -8.15
C ILE A 422 -15.35 11.98 -7.35
N ILE A 423 -16.24 11.62 -6.41
CA ILE A 423 -16.87 12.56 -5.48
C ILE A 423 -15.81 13.24 -4.60
N ALA A 424 -14.87 12.46 -4.04
CA ALA A 424 -13.80 12.98 -3.20
C ALA A 424 -12.92 13.99 -3.94
N ARG A 425 -12.56 13.70 -5.20
CA ARG A 425 -11.86 14.64 -6.07
C ARG A 425 -12.64 15.93 -6.27
N ALA A 426 -13.93 15.83 -6.57
CA ALA A 426 -14.78 17.00 -6.78
C ALA A 426 -14.84 17.86 -5.50
N MET A 427 -14.94 17.22 -4.33
CA MET A 427 -14.88 17.89 -3.04
C MET A 427 -13.54 18.60 -2.82
N GLN A 428 -12.42 17.93 -3.06
CA GLN A 428 -11.08 18.53 -2.93
C GLN A 428 -10.91 19.74 -3.84
N LYS A 429 -11.36 19.66 -5.10
CA LYS A 429 -11.29 20.77 -6.07
C LYS A 429 -12.13 21.98 -5.69
N LEU A 430 -13.07 21.80 -4.76
CA LEU A 430 -13.89 22.87 -4.19
C LEU A 430 -13.49 23.19 -2.74
N GLY A 431 -12.32 22.74 -2.27
CA GLY A 431 -11.77 23.05 -0.95
C GLY A 431 -12.45 22.33 0.22
N GLY A 432 -13.13 21.22 -0.04
CA GLY A 432 -13.71 20.32 0.96
C GLY A 432 -13.13 18.91 0.88
N SER A 433 -13.77 17.97 1.57
CA SER A 433 -13.34 16.57 1.66
C SER A 433 -14.55 15.64 1.83
N LEU A 434 -14.33 14.32 1.79
CA LEU A 434 -15.38 13.37 2.14
C LEU A 434 -15.92 13.56 3.57
N SER A 435 -15.11 14.08 4.50
CA SER A 435 -15.54 14.34 5.88
C SER A 435 -16.55 15.48 6.02
N ASP A 436 -16.72 16.29 4.97
CA ASP A 436 -17.70 17.38 4.95
C ASP A 436 -19.07 16.91 4.40
N ILE A 437 -19.17 15.68 3.88
CA ILE A 437 -20.42 15.15 3.31
C ILE A 437 -21.42 14.89 4.43
N VAL A 438 -22.59 15.51 4.34
CA VAL A 438 -23.70 15.36 5.29
C VAL A 438 -24.80 14.44 4.75
N ARG A 439 -24.87 14.27 3.42
CA ARG A 439 -25.88 13.42 2.78
C ARG A 439 -25.36 12.73 1.54
N THR A 440 -25.77 11.47 1.36
CA THR A 440 -25.65 10.73 0.10
C THR A 440 -27.01 10.20 -0.36
N ARG A 441 -27.19 10.12 -1.68
CA ARG A 441 -28.30 9.39 -2.33
C ARG A 441 -27.67 8.39 -3.29
N ILE A 442 -27.97 7.11 -3.08
CA ILE A 442 -27.38 6.00 -3.82
C ILE A 442 -28.48 5.37 -4.65
N ILE A 443 -28.26 5.30 -5.95
CA ILE A 443 -29.14 4.66 -6.92
C ILE A 443 -28.40 3.43 -7.43
N ILE A 444 -29.00 2.25 -7.24
CA ILE A 444 -28.44 0.99 -7.73
C ILE A 444 -29.32 0.40 -8.82
N ARG A 445 -28.70 -0.29 -9.77
CA ARG A 445 -29.42 -0.98 -10.86
C ARG A 445 -30.13 -2.23 -10.35
N ASN A 446 -29.42 -3.08 -9.60
CA ASN A 446 -29.94 -4.38 -9.18
C ASN A 446 -30.17 -4.41 -7.65
N PRO A 447 -31.33 -4.86 -7.16
CA PRO A 447 -31.61 -4.96 -5.72
C PRO A 447 -30.59 -5.78 -4.91
N GLU A 448 -30.04 -6.83 -5.52
CA GLU A 448 -29.07 -7.75 -4.91
C GLU A 448 -27.72 -7.08 -4.57
N ASP A 449 -27.39 -5.98 -5.25
CA ASP A 449 -26.14 -5.23 -5.00
C ASP A 449 -26.20 -4.37 -3.73
N SER A 450 -27.39 -4.23 -3.12
CA SER A 450 -27.65 -3.31 -2.00
C SER A 450 -26.70 -3.49 -0.81
N GLU A 451 -26.39 -4.72 -0.43
CA GLU A 451 -25.49 -5.00 0.69
C GLU A 451 -24.06 -4.60 0.38
N GLU A 452 -23.54 -5.00 -0.78
CA GLU A 452 -22.14 -4.75 -1.17
C GLU A 452 -21.88 -3.27 -1.41
N VAL A 453 -22.83 -2.56 -2.03
CA VAL A 453 -22.79 -1.10 -2.18
C VAL A 453 -22.82 -0.41 -0.81
N SER A 454 -23.69 -0.86 0.10
CA SER A 454 -23.75 -0.32 1.46
C SER A 454 -22.46 -0.55 2.26
N ARG A 455 -21.81 -1.71 2.07
CA ARG A 455 -20.52 -2.03 2.70
C ARG A 455 -19.38 -1.17 2.16
N ALA A 456 -19.33 -0.91 0.86
CA ALA A 456 -18.35 -0.01 0.24
C ALA A 456 -18.53 1.44 0.73
N HIS A 457 -19.76 1.95 0.70
CA HIS A 457 -20.11 3.27 1.23
C HIS A 457 -19.75 3.40 2.72
N GLY A 458 -20.18 2.44 3.54
CA GLY A 458 -19.90 2.43 4.98
C GLY A 458 -18.41 2.38 5.30
N TRP A 459 -17.62 1.63 4.51
CA TRP A 459 -16.16 1.62 4.63
C TRP A 459 -15.55 3.01 4.35
N ALA A 460 -15.90 3.63 3.23
CA ALA A 460 -15.33 4.92 2.84
C ALA A 460 -15.57 6.01 3.89
N PHE A 461 -16.79 6.11 4.42
CA PHE A 461 -17.13 7.11 5.45
C PHE A 461 -16.59 6.76 6.84
N LYS A 462 -16.48 5.47 7.18
CA LYS A 462 -15.79 5.02 8.40
C LYS A 462 -14.32 5.46 8.39
N CYS A 463 -13.64 5.39 7.25
CA CYS A 463 -12.25 5.80 7.10
C CYS A 463 -12.02 7.31 7.35
N VAL A 464 -13.03 8.16 7.15
CA VAL A 464 -12.97 9.59 7.45
C VAL A 464 -13.72 9.97 8.73
N GLY A 465 -14.22 8.98 9.48
CA GLY A 465 -14.76 9.18 10.82
C GLY A 465 -16.16 9.79 10.90
N ILE A 466 -16.93 9.83 9.80
CA ILE A 466 -18.28 10.43 9.76
C ILE A 466 -19.35 9.42 9.30
N TRP A 467 -20.63 9.72 9.56
CA TRP A 467 -21.78 8.96 9.05
C TRP A 467 -22.78 9.93 8.40
N PRO A 468 -22.82 10.06 7.06
CA PRO A 468 -23.77 10.94 6.40
C PRO A 468 -25.19 10.36 6.47
N ALA A 469 -26.20 11.23 6.40
CA ALA A 469 -27.57 10.80 6.10
C ALA A 469 -27.57 10.09 4.73
N ASN A 470 -28.20 8.92 4.65
CA ASN A 470 -28.12 8.08 3.45
C ASN A 470 -29.51 7.65 2.98
N THR A 471 -29.70 7.56 1.68
CA THR A 471 -30.86 6.95 1.04
C THR A 471 -30.36 6.04 -0.07
N LEU A 472 -30.75 4.76 -0.06
CA LEU A 472 -30.47 3.81 -1.13
C LEU A 472 -31.78 3.42 -1.80
N LEU A 473 -31.82 3.51 -3.13
CA LEU A 473 -32.99 3.16 -3.95
C LEU A 473 -32.57 2.36 -5.18
N VAL A 474 -33.50 1.56 -5.71
CA VAL A 474 -33.31 0.80 -6.94
C VAL A 474 -33.99 1.53 -8.09
N SER A 475 -33.27 1.76 -9.19
CA SER A 475 -33.81 2.38 -10.41
C SER A 475 -33.00 1.97 -11.66
N GLY A 476 -33.55 2.24 -12.84
CA GLY A 476 -32.78 2.12 -14.08
C GLY A 476 -31.70 3.21 -14.16
N LEU A 477 -30.46 2.82 -14.51
CA LEU A 477 -29.35 3.72 -14.79
C LEU A 477 -29.12 3.87 -16.30
N VAL A 478 -28.71 5.07 -16.74
CA VAL A 478 -28.31 5.33 -18.12
C VAL A 478 -26.91 4.74 -18.35
N GLY A 479 -26.75 3.91 -19.39
CA GLY A 479 -25.53 3.14 -19.65
C GLY A 479 -25.58 1.75 -19.00
N SER A 480 -25.53 0.69 -19.80
CA SER A 480 -25.70 -0.71 -19.37
C SER A 480 -24.64 -1.23 -18.40
N GLU A 481 -23.47 -0.60 -18.43
CA GLU A 481 -22.27 -0.93 -17.66
C GLU A 481 -22.32 -0.39 -16.23
N PHE A 482 -23.12 0.64 -15.96
CA PHE A 482 -23.22 1.24 -14.63
C PHE A 482 -24.22 0.49 -13.75
N LEU A 483 -23.76 0.16 -12.54
CA LEU A 483 -24.51 -0.53 -11.50
C LEU A 483 -24.87 0.40 -10.35
N VAL A 484 -24.09 1.48 -10.16
CA VAL A 484 -24.23 2.42 -9.04
C VAL A 484 -24.07 3.85 -9.53
N GLU A 485 -24.96 4.73 -9.08
CA GLU A 485 -24.85 6.18 -9.18
C GLU A 485 -25.02 6.81 -7.80
N ILE A 486 -24.14 7.75 -7.43
CA ILE A 486 -24.21 8.43 -6.13
C ILE A 486 -24.24 9.95 -6.33
N GLU A 487 -25.17 10.59 -5.64
CA GLU A 487 -25.18 12.03 -5.40
C GLU A 487 -24.73 12.33 -3.97
N ALA A 488 -24.09 13.48 -3.76
CA ALA A 488 -23.65 13.90 -2.43
C ALA A 488 -23.91 15.39 -2.17
N GLU A 489 -24.20 15.71 -0.91
CA GLU A 489 -24.27 17.08 -0.40
C GLU A 489 -23.33 17.20 0.80
N ALA A 490 -22.61 18.31 0.85
CA ALA A 490 -21.62 18.60 1.87
C ALA A 490 -21.77 20.00 2.44
N GLU A 491 -21.44 20.12 3.73
CA GLU A 491 -21.42 21.37 4.48
C GLU A 491 -20.05 21.56 5.13
N LEU A 492 -19.29 22.52 4.64
CA LEU A 492 -17.92 22.77 5.07
C LEU A 492 -17.90 23.56 6.39
N GLY A 493 -16.96 23.19 7.26
CA GLY A 493 -16.70 23.88 8.53
C GLY A 493 -17.29 23.20 9.76
N PHE A 494 -17.96 22.05 9.62
CA PHE A 494 -18.57 21.30 10.71
C PHE A 494 -17.82 19.98 10.99
N LYS A 495 -16.60 20.08 11.52
CA LYS A 495 -15.72 18.91 11.72
C LYS A 495 -15.97 18.13 13.01
N ASP A 496 -16.55 18.76 14.02
CA ASP A 496 -16.81 18.13 15.30
C ASP A 496 -18.10 17.31 15.24
N VAL A 497 -17.98 16.00 15.47
CA VAL A 497 -19.10 15.06 15.40
C VAL A 497 -19.55 14.67 16.81
N LEU A 498 -20.79 15.02 17.17
CA LEU A 498 -21.48 14.48 18.33
C LEU A 498 -22.36 13.30 17.89
N ARG A 499 -22.12 12.11 18.45
CA ARG A 499 -22.97 10.92 18.26
C ARG A 499 -23.86 10.74 19.49
N ILE A 500 -25.18 10.67 19.27
CA ILE A 500 -26.20 10.44 20.32
C ILE A 500 -26.55 8.96 20.46
#